data_AF-A0A7W9B6T5-F1
#
_entry.id   AF-A0A7W9B6T5-F1
#
_cell.length_a   1.000
_cell.length_b   1.000
_cell.length_c   1.000
_cell.angle_alpha   90.00
_cell.angle_beta   90.00
_cell.angle_gamma   90.00
#
_symmetry.space_group_name_H-M   'P 1'
#
loop_
_entity.id
_entity.type
_entity.pdbx_description
1 polymer ?
#
loop_
_entity_poly.entity_id
_entity_poly.type
_entity_poly.pdbx_seq_one_letter_code
_entity_poly.pdbx_strand_id
1 'polypeptide(L)'
;MTRVISAPLPKAAKGERPFSLKDADHERLLNMIVALTAEISVLQDQQDMLTRILVARGVATDEEIAYFQPDTAASAARATKRRGLIERVMRIIIADAERAVRDEKPYEDLLAMVSSPTS
;
A
#
# COMPACT_ATOMS: atom_id res chain seq x y z
N MET A 1 -20.82 44.11 -29.67
CA MET A 1 -19.66 43.70 -28.86
C MET A 1 -20.08 43.64 -27.41
N THR A 2 -20.40 42.44 -26.89
CA THR A 2 -20.93 42.26 -25.52
C THR A 2 -19.83 41.69 -24.65
N ARG A 3 -19.42 42.44 -23.61
CA ARG A 3 -18.30 42.12 -22.73
C ARG A 3 -18.80 41.19 -21.62
N VAL A 4 -18.30 39.95 -21.58
CA VAL A 4 -18.56 39.00 -20.49
C VAL A 4 -17.73 39.42 -19.28
N ILE A 5 -18.39 39.75 -18.17
CA ILE A 5 -17.75 40.04 -16.89
C ILE A 5 -17.56 38.70 -16.18
N SER A 6 -16.31 38.23 -16.11
CA SER A 6 -15.94 37.05 -15.31
C SER A 6 -15.84 37.48 -13.84
N ALA A 7 -16.72 36.95 -12.99
CA ALA A 7 -16.62 37.12 -11.54
C ALA A 7 -15.46 36.25 -11.00
N PRO A 8 -14.61 36.77 -10.09
CA PRO A 8 -13.50 35.99 -9.55
C PRO A 8 -14.02 34.84 -8.68
N LEU A 9 -13.48 33.65 -8.91
CA LEU A 9 -13.74 32.45 -8.13
C LEU A 9 -13.43 32.69 -6.64
N PRO A 10 -14.27 32.21 -5.70
CA PRO A 10 -14.04 32.40 -4.28
C PRO A 10 -12.70 31.76 -3.89
N LYS A 11 -11.85 32.52 -3.20
CA LYS A 11 -10.61 32.01 -2.62
C LYS A 11 -10.98 30.90 -1.63
N ALA A 12 -10.58 29.66 -1.93
CA ALA A 12 -10.67 28.57 -1.00
C ALA A 12 -10.03 29.01 0.33
N ALA A 13 -10.77 28.87 1.43
CA ALA A 13 -10.24 29.15 2.76
C ALA A 13 -8.98 28.29 2.97
N LYS A 14 -7.83 28.94 3.12
CA LYS A 14 -6.61 28.28 3.60
C LYS A 14 -6.82 27.97 5.08
N GLY A 15 -7.57 26.91 5.36
CA GLY A 15 -7.53 26.27 6.67
C GLY A 15 -6.08 25.90 6.95
N GLU A 16 -5.59 26.26 8.12
CA GLU A 16 -4.29 25.83 8.62
C GLU A 16 -4.25 24.30 8.53
N ARG A 17 -3.25 23.75 7.82
CA ARG A 17 -3.18 22.30 7.62
C ARG A 17 -3.10 21.64 9.01
N PRO A 18 -3.97 20.67 9.33
CA PRO A 18 -3.95 20.04 10.64
C PRO A 18 -2.59 19.40 10.88
N PHE A 19 -1.89 19.83 11.93
CA PHE A 19 -0.73 19.20 12.56
C PHE A 19 0.19 18.40 11.62
N SER A 20 1.13 19.06 10.93
CA SER A 20 2.19 18.36 10.19
C SER A 20 3.20 17.74 11.15
N LEU A 21 3.58 16.48 10.93
CA LEU A 21 4.72 15.87 11.62
C LEU A 21 6.00 16.62 11.20
N LYS A 22 7.00 16.70 12.09
CA LYS A 22 8.24 17.48 11.82
C LYS A 22 9.04 16.95 10.63
N ASP A 23 8.83 15.69 10.26
CA ASP A 23 9.50 15.01 9.17
C ASP A 23 8.48 14.58 8.11
N ALA A 24 8.71 15.02 6.87
CA ALA A 24 7.87 14.73 5.72
C ALA A 24 7.74 13.22 5.45
N ASP A 25 8.75 12.41 5.80
CA ASP A 25 8.70 10.97 5.58
C ASP A 25 7.76 10.28 6.60
N HIS A 26 7.73 10.76 7.84
CA HIS A 26 6.80 10.29 8.86
C HIS A 26 5.35 10.69 8.53
N GLU A 27 5.13 11.90 7.99
CA GLU A 27 3.81 12.34 7.54
C GLU A 27 3.30 11.51 6.35
N ARG A 28 4.19 11.19 5.39
CA ARG A 28 3.87 10.30 4.27
C ARG A 28 3.49 8.90 4.76
N LEU A 29 4.27 8.33 5.67
CA LEU A 29 3.99 7.01 6.24
C LEU A 29 2.63 7.00 6.97
N LEU A 30 2.35 8.01 7.80
CA LEU A 30 1.07 8.13 8.49
C LEU A 30 -0.10 8.20 7.49
N ASN A 31 0.02 9.02 6.44
CA ASN A 31 -1.01 9.13 5.40
C ASN A 31 -1.22 7.80 4.65
N MET A 32 -0.15 7.06 4.38
CA MET A 32 -0.24 5.72 3.78
C MET A 32 -0.98 4.73 4.70
N ILE A 33 -0.70 4.76 6.01
CA ILE A 33 -1.38 3.92 6.99
C ILE A 33 -2.87 4.28 7.07
N VAL A 34 -3.22 5.57 7.16
CA VAL A 34 -4.62 6.03 7.20
C VAL A 34 -5.38 5.58 5.96
N ALA A 35 -4.79 5.75 4.77
CA ALA A 35 -5.40 5.28 3.52
C ALA A 35 -5.60 3.76 3.52
N LEU A 36 -4.60 2.99 3.96
CA LEU A 36 -4.69 1.54 4.05
C LEU A 36 -5.78 1.09 5.05
N THR A 37 -5.91 1.77 6.20
CA THR A 37 -6.96 1.51 7.18
C THR A 37 -8.35 1.77 6.60
N ALA A 38 -8.52 2.83 5.81
CA ALA A 38 -9.80 3.11 5.14
C ALA A 38 -10.18 1.98 4.17
N GLU A 39 -9.24 1.50 3.36
CA GLU A 39 -9.47 0.36 2.46
C GLU A 39 -9.80 -0.93 3.23
N ILE A 40 -9.15 -1.18 4.37
CA ILE A 40 -9.48 -2.32 5.25
C ILE A 40 -10.90 -2.21 5.79
N SER A 41 -11.34 -1.01 6.21
CA SER A 41 -12.71 -0.79 6.67
C SER A 41 -13.74 -1.14 5.59
N VAL A 42 -13.49 -0.72 4.34
CA VAL A 42 -14.37 -1.06 3.20
C VAL A 42 -14.43 -2.57 2.98
N LEU A 43 -13.31 -3.28 3.10
CA LEU A 43 -13.28 -4.73 2.98
C LEU A 43 -14.05 -5.43 4.12
N GLN A 44 -13.96 -4.92 5.34
CA GLN A 44 -14.74 -5.43 6.48
C GLN A 44 -16.24 -5.22 6.27
N ASP A 45 -16.65 -4.06 5.78
CA ASP A 45 -18.05 -3.78 5.46
C ASP A 45 -18.58 -4.69 4.33
N GLN A 46 -17.76 -4.93 3.30
CA GLN A 46 -18.10 -5.88 2.24
C GLN A 46 -18.24 -7.31 2.77
N GLN A 47 -17.40 -7.73 3.72
CA GLN A 47 -17.52 -9.03 4.37
C GLN A 47 -18.81 -9.15 5.18
N ASP A 48 -19.15 -8.14 6.01
CA ASP A 48 -20.41 -8.10 6.75
C ASP A 48 -21.63 -8.15 5.81
N MET A 49 -21.61 -7.36 4.73
CA MET A 49 -22.67 -7.36 3.73
C MET A 49 -22.88 -8.75 3.10
N LEU A 50 -21.80 -9.41 2.69
CA LEU A 50 -21.87 -10.75 2.10
C LEU A 50 -22.42 -11.77 3.10
N THR A 51 -21.96 -11.75 4.35
CA THR A 51 -22.47 -12.61 5.44
C THR A 51 -23.97 -12.42 5.62
N ARG A 52 -24.44 -11.17 5.76
CA ARG A 52 -25.87 -10.85 5.93
C ARG A 52 -26.72 -11.35 4.77
N ILE A 53 -26.23 -11.20 3.53
CA ILE A 53 -26.94 -11.68 2.34
C ILE A 53 -27.05 -13.21 2.36
N LEU A 54 -25.98 -13.92 2.68
CA LEU A 54 -25.97 -15.39 2.72
C LEU A 54 -26.92 -15.92 3.80
N VAL A 55 -26.89 -15.32 4.99
CA VAL A 55 -27.78 -15.69 6.11
C VAL A 55 -29.24 -15.37 5.79
N ALA A 56 -29.52 -14.17 5.27
CA ALA A 56 -30.89 -13.77 4.90
C ALA A 56 -31.49 -14.66 3.80
N ARG A 57 -30.65 -15.30 2.97
CA ARG A 57 -31.06 -16.24 1.93
C ARG A 57 -31.11 -17.70 2.42
N GLY A 58 -30.74 -17.96 3.67
CA GLY A 58 -30.66 -19.31 4.24
C GLY A 58 -29.58 -20.18 3.59
N VAL A 59 -28.54 -19.57 3.01
CA VAL A 59 -27.45 -20.30 2.34
C VAL A 59 -26.41 -20.81 3.34
N ALA A 60 -26.21 -20.07 4.44
CA ALA A 60 -25.34 -20.43 5.55
C ALA A 60 -25.84 -19.78 6.84
N THR A 61 -25.45 -20.31 8.00
CA THR A 61 -25.67 -19.66 9.30
C THR A 61 -24.50 -18.76 9.70
N ASP A 62 -24.74 -17.84 10.64
CA ASP A 62 -23.67 -17.05 11.24
C ASP A 62 -22.60 -17.94 11.89
N GLU A 63 -22.97 -19.05 12.52
CA GLU A 63 -21.99 -19.99 13.09
C GLU A 63 -21.16 -20.69 12.01
N GLU A 64 -21.77 -21.14 10.92
CA GLU A 64 -21.06 -21.79 9.82
C GLU A 64 -20.01 -20.87 9.20
N ILE A 65 -20.33 -19.58 9.05
CA ILE A 65 -19.41 -18.57 8.52
C ILE A 65 -18.31 -18.24 9.53
N ALA A 66 -18.67 -18.01 10.80
CA ALA A 66 -17.73 -17.64 11.85
C ALA A 66 -16.71 -18.74 12.17
N TYR A 67 -17.14 -20.00 12.13
CA TYR A 67 -16.29 -21.17 12.43
C TYR A 67 -15.83 -21.91 11.18
N PHE A 68 -15.98 -21.32 9.99
CA PHE A 68 -15.55 -21.92 8.75
C PHE A 68 -14.05 -22.29 8.79
N GLN A 69 -13.77 -23.59 8.66
CA GLN A 69 -12.41 -24.08 8.50
C GLN A 69 -12.10 -24.33 7.01
N PRO A 70 -11.14 -23.61 6.42
CA PRO A 70 -10.75 -23.86 5.05
C PRO A 70 -10.10 -25.24 4.94
N ASP A 71 -10.50 -25.99 3.91
CA ASP A 71 -9.82 -27.22 3.55
C ASP A 71 -8.38 -26.95 3.06
N THR A 72 -7.65 -28.02 2.72
CA THR A 72 -6.26 -27.93 2.26
C THR A 72 -6.14 -27.11 0.97
N ALA A 73 -7.10 -27.25 0.04
CA ALA A 73 -7.10 -26.55 -1.24
C ALA A 73 -7.37 -25.04 -1.06
N ALA A 74 -8.37 -24.69 -0.28
CA ALA A 74 -8.72 -23.32 0.07
C ALA A 74 -7.59 -22.63 0.85
N SER A 75 -6.95 -23.35 1.77
CA SER A 75 -5.79 -22.87 2.52
C SER A 75 -4.59 -22.59 1.60
N ALA A 76 -4.29 -23.50 0.67
CA ALA A 76 -3.23 -23.31 -0.32
C ALA A 76 -3.52 -22.12 -1.23
N ALA A 77 -4.76 -21.99 -1.72
CA ALA A 77 -5.17 -20.86 -2.55
C ALA A 77 -5.02 -19.51 -1.81
N ARG A 78 -5.39 -19.46 -0.52
CA ARG A 78 -5.19 -18.28 0.33
C ARG A 78 -3.70 -17.98 0.53
N ALA A 79 -2.87 -18.99 0.75
CA ALA A 79 -1.43 -18.81 0.89
C ALA A 79 -0.79 -18.23 -0.37
N THR A 80 -1.16 -18.73 -1.55
CA THR A 80 -0.69 -18.20 -2.85
C THR A 80 -1.11 -16.75 -3.06
N LYS A 81 -2.38 -16.43 -2.79
CA LYS A 81 -2.88 -15.05 -2.88
C LYS A 81 -2.14 -14.11 -1.94
N ARG A 82 -1.92 -14.53 -0.68
CA ARG A 82 -1.18 -13.75 0.32
C ARG A 82 0.27 -13.52 -0.08
N ARG A 83 0.95 -14.53 -0.61
CA ARG A 83 2.33 -14.40 -1.11
C ARG A 83 2.42 -13.36 -2.23
N GLY A 84 1.54 -13.46 -3.23
CA GLY A 84 1.51 -12.50 -4.32
C GLY A 84 1.18 -11.07 -3.87
N LEU A 85 0.35 -10.90 -2.84
CA LEU A 85 0.09 -9.59 -2.24
C LEU A 85 1.36 -9.03 -1.58
N ILE A 86 2.02 -9.81 -0.73
CA ILE A 86 3.26 -9.41 -0.05
C ILE A 86 4.34 -9.05 -1.07
N GLU A 87 4.54 -9.87 -2.10
CA GLU A 87 5.53 -9.60 -3.16
C GLU A 87 5.25 -8.28 -3.89
N ARG A 88 3.99 -7.96 -4.19
CA ARG A 88 3.63 -6.68 -4.83
C ARG A 88 3.88 -5.49 -3.92
N VAL A 89 3.56 -5.61 -2.64
CA VAL A 89 3.80 -4.54 -1.64
C VAL A 89 5.31 -4.34 -1.41
N MET A 90 6.07 -5.44 -1.29
CA MET A 90 7.50 -5.40 -0.98
C MET A 90 8.39 -5.11 -2.19
N ARG A 91 7.86 -5.14 -3.42
CA ARG A 91 8.65 -4.93 -4.65
C ARG A 91 9.46 -3.63 -4.63
N ILE A 92 8.92 -2.56 -4.04
CA ILE A 92 9.60 -1.26 -3.94
C ILE A 92 10.87 -1.40 -3.09
N ILE A 93 10.75 -1.99 -1.89
CA ILE A 93 11.87 -2.20 -0.97
C ILE A 93 12.92 -3.15 -1.57
N ILE A 94 12.48 -4.21 -2.24
CA ILE A 94 13.38 -5.17 -2.90
C ILE A 94 14.15 -4.51 -4.04
N ALA A 95 13.48 -3.69 -4.87
CA ALA A 95 14.13 -2.98 -5.96
C ALA A 95 15.17 -1.96 -5.46
N ASP A 96 14.88 -1.27 -4.35
CA ASP A 96 15.83 -0.35 -3.73
C ASP A 96 17.05 -1.10 -3.15
N ALA A 97 16.83 -2.26 -2.52
CA ALA A 97 17.92 -3.12 -2.04
C ALA A 97 18.78 -3.67 -3.20
N GLU A 98 18.16 -4.13 -4.29
CA GLU A 98 18.86 -4.62 -5.48
C GLU A 98 19.67 -3.50 -6.18
N ARG A 99 19.17 -2.26 -6.19
CA ARG A 99 19.91 -1.10 -6.69
C ARG A 99 21.11 -0.78 -5.80
N ALA A 100 20.93 -0.78 -4.49
CA ALA A 100 22.02 -0.53 -3.54
C ALA A 100 23.18 -1.55 -3.69
N VAL A 101 22.85 -2.83 -3.89
CA VAL A 101 23.85 -3.88 -4.16
C VAL A 101 24.54 -3.70 -5.52
N ARG A 102 23.82 -3.24 -6.54
CA ARG A 102 24.38 -3.00 -7.89
C ARG A 102 25.31 -1.80 -7.95
N ASP A 103 25.03 -0.78 -7.16
CA ASP A 103 25.85 0.43 -7.08
C ASP A 103 27.16 0.21 -6.28
N GLU A 104 27.28 -0.93 -5.60
CA GLU A 104 28.51 -1.38 -4.94
C GLU A 104 29.49 -1.91 -6.01
N LYS A 105 30.62 -1.22 -6.19
CA LYS A 105 31.60 -1.61 -7.22
C LYS A 105 32.14 -3.02 -6.93
N PRO A 106 32.20 -3.91 -7.93
CA PRO A 106 32.83 -5.22 -7.80
C PRO A 106 34.22 -5.13 -7.18
N TYR A 107 34.56 -6.06 -6.30
CA TYR A 107 35.84 -6.07 -5.58
C TYR A 107 37.06 -6.01 -6.52
N GLU A 108 36.95 -6.62 -7.70
CA GLU A 108 38.00 -6.57 -8.73
C GLU A 108 38.19 -5.16 -9.32
N ASP A 109 37.13 -4.39 -9.47
CA ASP A 109 37.18 -3.00 -9.95
C ASP A 109 37.83 -2.07 -8.90
N LEU A 110 37.60 -2.36 -7.61
CA LEU A 110 38.24 -1.64 -6.50
C LEU A 110 39.74 -1.97 -6.41
N LEU A 111 40.12 -3.23 -6.60
CA LEU A 111 41.53 -3.66 -6.68
C LEU A 111 42.26 -3.01 -7.85
N ALA A 112 41.63 -2.92 -9.02
CA ALA A 112 42.21 -2.27 -10.19
C ALA A 112 42.45 -0.77 -9.97
N MET A 113 41.55 -0.09 -9.25
CA MET A 113 41.64 1.34 -8.94
C MET A 113 42.75 1.67 -7.92
N VAL A 114 43.05 0.75 -7.00
CA VAL A 114 44.13 0.91 -6.01
C VAL A 114 45.49 0.43 -6.56
N SER A 115 45.48 -0.54 -7.47
CA SER A 115 46.69 -1.14 -8.04
C SER A 115 47.22 -0.41 -9.28
N SER A 116 46.48 0.56 -9.82
CA SER A 116 46.99 1.42 -10.89
C SER A 116 47.88 2.52 -10.26
N PRO A 117 49.13 2.69 -10.71
CA PRO A 117 50.05 3.66 -10.12
C PRO A 117 49.51 5.07 -10.35
N THR A 118 49.33 5.80 -9.26
CA THR A 118 49.03 7.24 -9.29
C THR A 118 50.20 7.92 -10.02
N SER A 119 49.94 8.46 -11.21
CA SER A 119 50.88 9.36 -11.89
C SER A 119 50.97 10.69 -11.14
#